data_AF-A0A3B9CUS1-F1
#
_entry.id   AF-A0A3B9CUS1-F1
#
_cell.length_a   1.000
_cell.length_b   1.000
_cell.length_c   1.000
_cell.angle_alpha   90.00
_cell.angle_beta   90.00
_cell.angle_gamma   90.00
#
_symmetry.space_group_name_H-M   'P 1'
#
loop_
_entity.id
_entity.type
_entity.pdbx_description
1 polymer ?
#
loop_
_entity_poly.entity_id
_entity_poly.type
_entity_poly.pdbx_seq_one_letter_code
_entity_poly.pdbx_strand_id
1 'polypeptide(L)'
;MTTGIRTKKSGKKIGRSRIPADAPLTVVFEKVDDALDAFKYLELNTFRELEEFTPDELVKRLTSPAIQTVGRIRKYLAINNRHLAEDESFAIEFQAVHKAAQ
;
A
#
# COMPACT_ATOMS: atom_id res chain seq x y z
N MET A 1 -15.13 -21.60 -18.79
CA MET A 1 -14.90 -20.20 -18.36
C MET A 1 -13.45 -19.87 -18.64
N THR A 2 -13.21 -18.79 -19.38
CA THR A 2 -11.94 -18.47 -20.03
C THR A 2 -10.93 -17.92 -19.02
N THR A 3 -9.84 -18.65 -18.78
CA THR A 3 -8.71 -18.19 -17.98
C THR A 3 -8.02 -17.05 -18.74
N GLY A 4 -8.20 -15.82 -18.26
CA GLY A 4 -7.56 -14.64 -18.83
C GLY A 4 -6.05 -14.73 -18.68
N ILE A 5 -5.36 -15.01 -19.79
CA ILE A 5 -3.89 -14.93 -19.87
C ILE A 5 -3.53 -13.46 -19.76
N ARG A 6 -3.07 -13.04 -18.58
CA ARG A 6 -2.50 -11.71 -18.34
C ARG A 6 -1.20 -11.62 -19.15
N THR A 7 -1.25 -10.98 -20.32
CA THR A 7 -0.07 -10.74 -21.16
C THR A 7 0.86 -9.76 -20.44
N LYS A 8 1.89 -10.26 -19.76
CA LYS A 8 2.99 -9.42 -19.23
C LYS A 8 3.62 -8.66 -20.40
N LYS A 9 3.51 -7.32 -20.40
CA LYS A 9 4.19 -6.45 -21.36
C LYS A 9 5.69 -6.74 -21.30
N SER A 10 6.25 -7.19 -22.43
CA SER A 10 7.68 -7.46 -22.58
C SER A 10 8.46 -6.14 -22.62
N GLY A 11 8.79 -5.62 -21.44
CA GLY A 11 9.74 -4.53 -21.30
C GLY A 11 11.07 -4.84 -21.98
N LYS A 12 11.78 -3.80 -22.42
CA LYS A 12 13.13 -3.89 -22.99
C LYS A 12 14.03 -4.66 -22.01
N LYS A 13 14.55 -5.81 -22.44
CA LYS A 13 15.34 -6.70 -21.56
C LYS A 13 16.66 -6.01 -21.20
N ILE A 14 16.87 -5.72 -19.93
CA ILE A 14 18.07 -5.07 -19.37
C ILE A 14 19.28 -6.04 -19.34
N GLY A 15 19.05 -7.33 -19.58
CA GLY A 15 20.07 -8.37 -19.64
C GLY A 15 19.55 -9.68 -19.06
N ARG A 16 20.46 -10.61 -18.74
CA ARG A 16 20.15 -11.80 -17.94
C ARG A 16 20.10 -11.42 -16.47
N SER A 17 19.09 -11.89 -15.73
CA SER A 17 19.06 -11.72 -14.28
C SER A 17 20.27 -12.42 -13.65
N ARG A 18 20.87 -11.76 -12.67
CA ARG A 18 21.98 -12.32 -11.88
C ARG A 18 21.48 -13.00 -10.61
N ILE A 19 20.19 -12.86 -10.29
CA ILE A 19 19.56 -13.33 -9.07
C ILE A 19 18.44 -14.31 -9.46
N PRO A 20 18.40 -15.52 -8.86
CA PRO A 20 17.28 -16.44 -9.05
C PRO A 20 15.95 -15.85 -8.60
N ALA A 21 14.86 -16.17 -9.29
CA ALA A 21 13.53 -15.63 -8.96
C ALA A 21 13.01 -16.12 -7.59
N ASP A 22 13.48 -17.27 -7.15
CA ASP A 22 13.20 -17.89 -5.84
C ASP A 22 14.16 -17.44 -4.74
N ALA A 23 15.11 -16.54 -5.03
CA ALA A 23 16.01 -16.01 -4.02
C ALA A 23 15.22 -15.26 -2.92
N PRO A 24 15.54 -15.49 -1.63
CA PRO A 24 14.90 -14.77 -0.53
C PRO A 24 15.24 -13.27 -0.57
N LEU A 25 14.22 -12.43 -0.49
CA LEU A 25 14.38 -10.97 -0.45
C LEU A 25 15.20 -10.53 0.77
N THR A 26 15.06 -11.23 1.90
CA THR A 26 15.77 -10.93 3.14
C THR A 26 17.28 -11.07 3.03
N VAL A 27 17.76 -12.00 2.20
CA VAL A 27 19.20 -12.22 1.98
C VAL A 27 19.74 -11.19 0.99
N VAL A 28 18.99 -10.91 -0.08
CA VAL A 28 19.47 -10.00 -1.13
C VAL A 28 19.44 -8.53 -0.69
N PHE A 29 18.47 -8.16 0.15
CA PHE A 29 18.32 -6.80 0.69
C PHE A 29 18.77 -6.69 2.15
N GLU A 30 19.69 -7.55 2.62
CA GLU A 30 20.12 -7.64 4.02
C GLU A 30 20.60 -6.30 4.64
N LYS A 31 21.03 -5.34 3.80
CA LYS A 31 21.57 -4.03 4.23
C LYS A 31 20.59 -2.88 4.05
N VAL A 32 19.33 -3.17 3.70
CA VAL A 32 18.31 -2.16 3.42
C VAL A 32 17.12 -2.40 4.34
N ASP A 33 17.26 -1.98 5.59
CA ASP A 33 16.28 -2.23 6.66
C ASP A 33 14.86 -1.80 6.26
N ASP A 34 14.72 -0.61 5.66
CA ASP A 34 13.42 -0.09 5.18
C ASP A 34 12.77 -1.02 4.13
N ALA A 35 13.57 -1.67 3.29
CA ALA A 35 13.06 -2.61 2.29
C ALA A 35 12.59 -3.90 2.96
N LEU A 36 13.33 -4.39 3.96
CA LEU A 36 12.95 -5.59 4.73
C LEU A 36 11.63 -5.37 5.48
N ASP A 37 11.45 -4.22 6.10
CA ASP A 37 10.20 -3.85 6.76
C ASP A 37 9.04 -3.76 5.76
N ALA A 38 9.28 -3.16 4.58
CA ALA A 38 8.28 -3.11 3.52
C ALA A 38 7.91 -4.52 3.00
N PHE A 39 8.87 -5.42 2.78
CA PHE A 39 8.60 -6.78 2.34
C PHE A 39 7.84 -7.58 3.39
N LYS A 40 8.22 -7.45 4.67
CA LYS A 40 7.53 -8.08 5.78
C LYS A 40 6.07 -7.62 5.86
N TYR A 41 5.84 -6.31 5.72
CA TYR A 41 4.50 -5.74 5.74
C TYR A 41 3.65 -6.20 4.54
N LEU A 42 4.26 -6.34 3.36
CA LEU A 42 3.59 -6.81 2.15
C LEU A 42 3.49 -8.34 2.07
N GLU A 43 4.03 -9.07 3.06
CA GLU A 43 4.13 -10.53 3.10
C GLU A 43 4.84 -11.13 1.88
N LEU A 44 5.87 -10.42 1.38
CA LEU A 44 6.70 -10.86 0.25
C LEU A 44 7.99 -11.52 0.73
N ASN A 45 8.31 -12.66 0.13
CA ASN A 45 9.46 -13.48 0.51
C ASN A 45 10.47 -13.63 -0.64
N THR A 46 10.02 -13.62 -1.90
CA THR A 46 10.87 -13.91 -3.07
C THR A 46 10.80 -12.85 -4.17
N PHE A 47 11.82 -12.81 -5.04
CA PHE A 47 11.82 -11.94 -6.21
C PHE A 47 10.64 -12.20 -7.15
N ARG A 48 10.24 -13.47 -7.31
CA ARG A 48 9.09 -13.85 -8.13
C ARG A 48 7.83 -13.11 -7.69
N GLU A 49 7.57 -13.08 -6.39
CA GLU A 49 6.41 -12.39 -5.81
C GLU A 49 6.54 -10.87 -5.96
N LEU A 50 7.73 -10.32 -5.69
CA LEU A 50 8.00 -8.90 -5.83
C LEU A 50 7.78 -8.41 -7.28
N GLU A 51 8.22 -9.18 -8.28
CA GLU A 51 8.10 -8.89 -9.72
C GLU A 51 6.67 -9.07 -10.28
N GLU A 52 5.70 -9.47 -9.46
CA GLU A 52 4.28 -9.45 -9.85
C GLU A 52 3.65 -8.07 -9.74
N PHE A 53 4.27 -7.16 -8.97
CA PHE A 53 3.74 -5.84 -8.69
C PHE A 53 4.43 -4.75 -9.51
N THR A 54 3.64 -3.75 -9.86
CA THR A 54 4.15 -2.46 -10.33
C THR A 54 4.59 -1.59 -9.13
N PRO A 55 5.47 -0.59 -9.34
CA PRO A 55 5.84 0.35 -8.28
C PRO A 55 4.63 1.04 -7.64
N ASP A 56 3.66 1.48 -8.45
CA ASP A 56 2.46 2.16 -7.95
C ASP A 56 1.58 1.23 -7.09
N GLU A 57 1.49 -0.06 -7.43
CA GLU A 57 0.78 -1.05 -6.63
C GLU A 57 1.45 -1.29 -5.28
N LEU A 58 2.79 -1.34 -5.24
CA LEU A 58 3.55 -1.46 -3.98
C LEU A 58 3.31 -0.23 -3.09
N VAL A 59 3.45 0.98 -3.65
CA VAL A 59 3.20 2.24 -2.92
C VAL A 59 1.77 2.28 -2.38
N LYS A 60 0.78 1.92 -3.20
CA LYS A 60 -0.62 1.89 -2.78
C LYS A 60 -0.84 0.91 -1.63
N ARG A 61 -0.27 -0.30 -1.69
CA ARG A 61 -0.42 -1.32 -0.64
C ARG A 61 0.23 -0.89 0.67
N LEU A 62 1.43 -0.34 0.61
CA LEU A 62 2.14 0.19 1.77
C LEU A 62 1.38 1.34 2.45
N THR A 63 0.85 2.28 1.66
CA THR A 63 0.20 3.49 2.17
C THR A 63 -1.27 3.30 2.54
N SER A 64 -1.98 2.32 1.97
CA SER A 64 -3.44 2.19 2.16
C SER A 64 -3.86 2.07 3.62
N PRO A 65 -3.24 1.24 4.47
CA PRO A 65 -3.65 1.15 5.88
C PRO A 65 -3.31 2.39 6.71
N ALA A 66 -2.25 3.12 6.36
CA ALA A 66 -1.96 4.42 6.96
C ALA A 66 -3.07 5.43 6.62
N ILE A 67 -3.47 5.53 5.34
CA ILE A 67 -4.56 6.39 4.88
C ILE A 67 -5.88 6.02 5.57
N GLN A 68 -6.20 4.73 5.67
CA GLN A 68 -7.40 4.27 6.38
C GLN A 68 -7.38 4.62 7.87
N THR A 69 -6.23 4.46 8.52
CA THR A 69 -6.03 4.80 9.93
C THR A 69 -6.24 6.29 10.16
N VAL A 70 -5.63 7.15 9.34
CA VAL A 70 -5.84 8.60 9.39
C VAL A 70 -7.32 8.94 9.17
N GLY A 71 -7.98 8.28 8.20
CA GLY A 71 -9.43 8.43 7.99
C GLY A 71 -10.26 8.09 9.24
N ARG A 72 -9.89 7.04 9.99
CA ARG A 72 -10.56 6.69 11.26
C ARG A 72 -10.31 7.73 12.35
N ILE A 73 -9.07 8.21 12.47
CA ILE A 73 -8.72 9.29 13.42
C ILE A 73 -9.56 10.53 13.13
N ARG A 74 -9.65 10.97 11.86
CA ARG A 74 -10.45 12.12 11.46
C ARG A 74 -11.92 11.97 11.86
N LYS A 75 -12.53 10.81 11.59
CA LYS A 75 -13.92 10.51 12.00
C LYS A 75 -14.09 10.56 13.52
N TYR A 76 -13.18 9.95 14.27
CA TYR A 76 -13.23 9.94 15.73
C TYR A 76 -13.14 11.35 16.31
N LEU A 77 -12.23 12.18 15.79
CA LEU A 77 -12.14 13.59 16.18
C LEU A 77 -13.43 14.34 15.87
N ALA A 78 -13.97 14.17 14.66
CA ALA A 78 -15.20 14.84 14.24
C ALA A 78 -16.39 14.51 15.15
N ILE A 79 -16.56 13.26 15.57
CA ILE A 79 -17.61 12.84 16.54
C ILE A 79 -17.47 13.60 17.87
N ASN A 80 -16.24 13.91 18.27
CA ASN A 80 -15.91 14.61 19.51
C ASN A 80 -15.78 16.13 19.34
N ASN A 81 -16.33 16.71 18.26
CA ASN A 81 -16.24 18.14 17.94
C ASN A 81 -14.78 18.65 17.87
N ARG A 82 -13.87 17.83 17.34
CA ARG A 82 -12.47 18.15 17.09
C ARG A 82 -12.10 17.87 15.63
N HIS A 83 -10.99 18.43 15.18
CA HIS A 83 -10.42 18.16 13.86
C HIS A 83 -8.89 18.23 13.91
N LEU A 84 -8.23 17.70 12.88
CA LEU A 84 -6.79 17.93 12.68
C LEU A 84 -6.56 19.34 12.15
N ALA A 85 -5.32 19.82 12.18
CA ALA A 85 -4.95 21.10 11.58
C ALA A 85 -5.42 21.13 10.11
N GLU A 86 -6.07 22.23 9.71
CA GLU A 86 -6.59 22.47 8.35
C GLU A 86 -7.68 21.49 7.87
N ASP A 87 -8.23 20.66 8.77
CA ASP A 87 -9.22 19.61 8.44
C ASP A 87 -10.63 19.94 8.96
N GLU A 88 -10.93 21.22 9.19
CA GLU A 88 -12.20 21.68 9.76
C GLU A 88 -13.40 21.35 8.85
N SER A 89 -13.26 21.55 7.53
CA SER A 89 -14.33 21.30 6.57
C SER A 89 -14.82 19.86 6.59
N PHE A 90 -13.88 18.90 6.68
CA PHE A 90 -14.23 17.49 6.80
C PHE A 90 -15.04 17.19 8.06
N ALA A 91 -14.63 17.76 9.20
CA ALA A 91 -15.34 17.54 10.46
C ALA A 91 -16.77 18.09 10.40
N ILE A 92 -16.96 19.29 9.83
CA ILE A 92 -18.29 19.89 9.65
C ILE A 92 -19.16 19.03 8.72
N GLU A 93 -18.65 18.65 7.56
CA GLU A 93 -19.37 17.81 6.59
C GLU A 93 -19.74 16.46 7.18
N PHE A 94 -18.79 15.80 7.85
CA PHE A 94 -19.01 14.50 8.48
C PHE A 94 -20.09 14.58 9.57
N GLN A 95 -20.05 15.62 10.41
CA GLN A 95 -21.07 15.83 11.43
C GLN A 95 -22.46 16.09 10.84
N ALA A 96 -22.55 16.88 9.78
CA ALA A 96 -23.83 17.18 9.13
C ALA A 96 -24.50 15.90 8.60
N VAL A 97 -23.73 15.04 7.92
CA VAL A 97 -24.20 13.74 7.44
C VAL A 97 -24.56 12.82 8.60
N HIS A 98 -23.71 12.75 9.63
CA HIS A 98 -23.92 11.86 10.77
C HIS A 98 -25.15 12.24 11.61
N LYS A 99 -25.42 13.54 11.79
CA LYS A 99 -26.62 14.03 12.50
C LYS A 99 -27.90 13.82 11.69
N ALA A 100 -27.84 13.89 10.36
CA ALA A 100 -29.00 13.63 9.50
C ALA A 100 -29.37 12.14 9.41
N ALA A 101 -28.45 11.24 9.79
CA ALA A 101 -28.66 9.80 9.80
C ALA A 101 -29.15 9.25 11.16
N GLN A 102 -29.37 10.11 12.15
CA GLN A 102 -29.93 9.79 13.47
C GLN A 102 -31.38 10.25 13.55
#